data_AF-A0A0J7K6Z6-F1
#
_entry.id   AF-A0A0J7K6Z6-F1
#
_cell.length_a   1.000
_cell.length_b   1.000
_cell.length_c   1.000
_cell.angle_alpha   90.00
_cell.angle_beta   90.00
_cell.angle_gamma   90.00
#
_symmetry.space_group_name_H-M   'P 1'
#
loop_
_entity.id
_entity.type
_entity.pdbx_description
1 polymer ?
#
loop_
_entity_poly.entity_id
_entity_poly.type
_entity_poly.pdbx_seq_one_letter_code
_entity_poly.pdbx_strand_id
1 'polypeptide(L)'
;MKALPHPQLVRKWFSKIDMSPGISKPVLTNVKNMIDENSKKGIKLQFGIQVDEMSIKKMIEWDGKQYHGQVDLGLDNDESEEATYALVIMLVCLNGHFKTPISYYFIKSLTAKARANIIKEVLTVLHNHGICDIRSITFDGASTNLAMVKHLGANISDVEKDSVFEHFVTKELIVIVPDACHMLKLARNTLAEYNIVDNEGNVIKWSYLIKLVERQEESRLHPATKIRRRHINFQKEKMKVKLAAQALSNSVADALLFMKETIKDFVGVEATSKFCKKINIFNFLNSRTKFLKSDSQKSITKENLKEMEGIVTEHIDYIKSLKIIENPMSNERIPILKSKRRTGF
;
A
#
# COMPACT_ATOMS: atom_id res chain seq x y z
N MET A 1 3.29 35.13 -34.25
CA MET A 1 2.09 34.85 -33.46
C MET A 1 2.03 33.34 -33.23
N LYS A 2 2.26 32.83 -32.00
CA LYS A 2 2.10 31.39 -31.73
C LYS A 2 0.61 31.12 -31.55
N ALA A 3 -0.09 30.86 -32.65
CA ALA A 3 -1.51 30.50 -32.62
C ALA A 3 -1.65 29.04 -32.13
N LEU A 4 -2.47 28.82 -31.12
CA LEU A 4 -2.83 27.48 -30.65
C LEU A 4 -4.01 26.95 -31.49
N PRO A 5 -4.09 25.62 -31.69
CA PRO A 5 -5.17 25.02 -32.45
C PRO A 5 -6.53 25.18 -31.75
N HIS A 6 -7.60 25.24 -32.55
CA HIS A 6 -8.97 25.27 -32.03
C HIS A 6 -9.29 23.99 -31.24
N PRO A 7 -10.05 24.03 -30.13
CA PRO A 7 -10.36 22.86 -29.31
C PRO A 7 -11.00 21.67 -30.05
N GLN A 8 -11.78 21.93 -31.11
CA GLN A 8 -12.32 20.85 -31.96
C GLN A 8 -11.23 20.07 -32.69
N LEU A 9 -10.17 20.76 -33.13
CA LEU A 9 -9.04 20.12 -33.80
C LEU A 9 -8.28 19.24 -32.80
N VAL A 10 -8.09 19.74 -31.58
CA VAL A 10 -7.50 18.98 -30.47
C VAL A 10 -8.33 17.72 -30.18
N ARG A 11 -9.65 17.83 -30.02
CA ARG A 11 -10.54 16.67 -29.84
C ARG A 11 -10.41 15.65 -30.98
N LYS A 12 -10.34 16.11 -32.23
CA LYS A 12 -10.17 15.24 -33.41
C LYS A 12 -8.80 14.54 -33.43
N TRP A 13 -7.77 15.16 -32.87
CA TRP A 13 -6.47 14.49 -32.72
C TRP A 13 -6.52 13.40 -31.65
N PHE A 14 -7.12 13.68 -30.50
CA PHE A 14 -7.25 12.71 -29.41
C PHE A 14 -8.23 11.57 -29.72
N SER A 15 -9.26 11.80 -30.54
CA SER A 15 -10.21 10.75 -30.93
C SER A 15 -9.60 9.63 -31.79
N LYS A 16 -8.35 9.78 -32.24
CA LYS A 16 -7.62 8.75 -32.98
C LYS A 16 -6.81 7.83 -32.07
N ILE A 17 -6.66 8.17 -30.79
CA ILE A 17 -5.92 7.37 -29.83
C ILE A 17 -6.92 6.42 -29.19
N ASP A 18 -6.76 5.13 -29.47
CA ASP A 18 -7.54 4.11 -28.79
C ASP A 18 -7.08 3.99 -27.33
N MET A 19 -7.99 4.34 -26.44
CA MET A 19 -7.84 4.27 -24.99
C MET A 19 -9.04 3.53 -24.40
N SER A 20 -9.63 2.58 -25.13
CA SER A 20 -10.69 1.69 -24.63
C SER A 20 -10.22 0.87 -23.41
N PRO A 21 -11.16 0.34 -22.61
CA PRO A 21 -10.81 -0.57 -21.51
C PRO A 21 -10.03 -1.78 -22.02
N GLY A 22 -9.14 -2.30 -21.18
CA GLY A 22 -8.15 -3.30 -21.55
C GLY A 22 -6.72 -2.78 -21.50
N ILE A 23 -5.81 -3.50 -22.17
CA ILE A 23 -4.37 -3.20 -22.20
C ILE A 23 -4.06 -2.20 -23.33
N SER A 24 -3.52 -1.04 -22.97
CA SER A 24 -3.21 0.02 -23.94
C SER A 24 -1.92 -0.26 -24.71
N LYS A 25 -2.04 -0.87 -25.90
CA LYS A 25 -0.92 -1.10 -26.82
C LYS A 25 -0.11 0.17 -27.15
N PRO A 26 -0.74 1.34 -27.42
CA PRO A 26 0.01 2.57 -27.68
C PRO A 26 0.94 2.96 -26.52
N VAL A 27 0.47 2.79 -25.27
CA VAL A 27 1.30 3.05 -24.08
C VAL A 27 2.46 2.06 -24.01
N LEU A 28 2.22 0.78 -24.26
CA LEU A 28 3.28 -0.24 -24.23
C LEU A 28 4.38 0.03 -25.28
N THR A 29 3.99 0.44 -26.49
CA THR A 29 4.95 0.85 -27.53
C THR A 29 5.80 2.03 -27.09
N ASN A 30 5.20 3.04 -26.46
CA ASN A 30 5.96 4.18 -25.92
C ASN A 30 6.93 3.75 -24.81
N VAL A 31 6.51 2.86 -23.91
CA VAL A 31 7.40 2.31 -22.87
C VAL A 31 8.54 1.51 -23.49
N LYS A 32 8.27 0.70 -24.52
CA LYS A 32 9.30 -0.05 -25.24
C LYS A 32 10.33 0.88 -25.88
N ASN A 33 9.90 1.95 -26.54
CA ASN A 33 10.81 2.96 -27.09
C ASN A 33 11.71 3.58 -25.99
N MET A 34 11.13 3.92 -24.83
CA MET A 34 11.91 4.42 -23.69
C MET A 34 12.93 3.40 -23.18
N ILE A 35 12.59 2.11 -23.14
CA ILE A 35 13.53 1.03 -22.79
C ILE A 35 14.67 0.97 -23.80
N ASP A 36 14.38 1.03 -25.09
CA ASP A 36 15.40 0.92 -26.14
C ASP A 36 16.35 2.13 -26.14
N GLU A 37 15.84 3.34 -25.92
CA GLU A 37 16.65 4.55 -25.78
C GLU A 37 17.59 4.51 -24.57
N ASN A 38 17.13 3.99 -23.44
CA ASN A 38 17.97 3.84 -22.25
C ASN A 38 18.97 2.69 -22.38
N SER A 39 18.57 1.61 -23.07
CA SER A 39 19.46 0.47 -23.32
C SER A 39 20.67 0.88 -24.17
N LYS A 40 20.49 1.78 -25.15
CA LYS A 40 21.60 2.38 -25.93
C LYS A 40 22.60 3.15 -25.06
N LYS A 41 22.19 3.61 -23.87
CA LYS A 41 23.03 4.29 -22.88
C LYS A 41 23.60 3.33 -21.83
N GLY A 42 23.40 2.02 -21.99
CA GLY A 42 23.81 1.02 -21.01
C GLY A 42 22.92 0.97 -19.75
N ILE A 43 21.75 1.60 -19.77
CA ILE A 43 20.83 1.65 -18.62
C ILE A 43 19.71 0.63 -18.85
N LYS A 44 19.64 -0.39 -17.98
CA LYS A 44 18.53 -1.35 -17.94
C LYS A 44 17.43 -0.83 -17.02
N LEU A 45 16.26 -0.51 -17.58
CA LEU A 45 15.11 -0.08 -16.79
C LEU A 45 14.48 -1.26 -16.05
N GLN A 46 14.04 -1.02 -14.82
CA GLN A 46 13.40 -1.99 -13.94
C GLN A 46 12.04 -1.45 -13.52
N PHE A 47 11.04 -2.32 -13.42
CA PHE A 47 9.66 -1.90 -13.23
C PHE A 47 8.98 -2.63 -12.08
N GLY A 48 7.99 -1.98 -11.50
CA GLY A 48 6.97 -2.59 -10.66
C GLY A 48 5.59 -2.32 -11.24
N ILE A 49 4.60 -3.09 -10.80
CA ILE A 49 3.20 -2.88 -11.14
C ILE A 49 2.44 -2.43 -9.89
N GLN A 50 1.57 -1.43 -10.05
CA GLN A 50 0.64 -0.99 -9.00
C GLN A 50 -0.78 -1.29 -9.45
N VAL A 51 -1.56 -1.92 -8.58
CA VAL A 51 -2.95 -2.32 -8.82
C VAL A 51 -3.83 -1.68 -7.78
N ASP A 52 -4.83 -0.91 -8.22
CA ASP A 52 -5.81 -0.31 -7.31
C ASP A 52 -7.18 -0.23 -7.97
N GLU A 53 -8.23 -0.16 -7.14
CA GLU A 53 -9.62 -0.05 -7.56
C GLU A 53 -10.21 1.27 -7.10
N MET A 54 -10.88 1.98 -8.00
CA MET A 54 -11.57 3.23 -7.69
C MET A 54 -13.07 3.07 -7.88
N SER A 55 -13.86 3.52 -6.89
CA SER A 55 -15.31 3.59 -7.04
C SER A 55 -15.66 4.63 -8.11
N ILE A 56 -16.54 4.25 -9.03
CA ILE A 56 -17.07 5.14 -10.06
C ILE A 56 -18.55 5.41 -9.79
N LYS A 57 -19.07 6.50 -10.36
CA LYS A 57 -20.51 6.79 -10.33
C LYS A 57 -21.21 5.74 -11.19
N LYS A 58 -22.21 5.10 -10.61
CA LYS A 58 -23.15 4.21 -11.30
C LYS A 58 -24.02 5.04 -12.24
N MET A 59 -23.73 4.97 -13.53
CA MET A 59 -24.53 5.63 -14.55
C MET A 59 -24.26 5.00 -15.91
N ILE A 60 -25.32 4.59 -16.61
CA ILE A 60 -25.24 4.18 -18.01
C ILE A 60 -25.64 5.36 -18.89
N GLU A 61 -24.80 5.71 -19.87
CA GLU A 61 -25.03 6.80 -20.81
C GLU A 61 -24.87 6.33 -22.25
N TRP A 62 -25.71 6.84 -23.15
CA TRP A 62 -25.58 6.63 -24.60
C TRP A 62 -24.97 7.88 -25.24
N ASP A 63 -23.85 7.72 -25.94
CA ASP A 63 -23.15 8.85 -26.58
C ASP A 63 -23.56 9.12 -28.04
N GLY A 64 -24.57 8.39 -28.54
CA GLY A 64 -24.98 8.39 -29.94
C GLY A 64 -24.42 7.24 -30.77
N LYS A 65 -23.42 6.49 -30.24
CA LYS A 65 -22.75 5.37 -30.92
C LYS A 65 -22.70 4.11 -30.08
N GLN A 66 -22.40 4.23 -28.79
CA GLN A 66 -22.29 3.11 -27.87
C GLN A 66 -22.78 3.49 -26.46
N TYR A 67 -23.11 2.47 -25.67
CA TYR A 67 -23.38 2.64 -24.25
C TYR A 67 -22.06 2.69 -23.47
N HIS A 68 -22.02 3.54 -22.45
CA HIS A 68 -20.92 3.69 -21.52
C HIS A 68 -21.42 3.45 -20.10
N GLY A 69 -20.51 3.04 -19.19
CA GLY A 69 -20.84 2.80 -17.78
C GLY A 69 -21.21 1.35 -17.44
N GLN A 70 -21.11 0.45 -18.42
CA GLN A 70 -21.25 -0.99 -18.23
C GLN A 70 -19.92 -1.63 -17.83
N VAL A 71 -19.98 -2.87 -17.35
CA VAL A 71 -18.81 -3.72 -17.14
C VAL A 71 -18.10 -3.90 -18.48
N ASP A 72 -16.80 -3.62 -18.50
CA ASP A 72 -15.96 -3.71 -19.69
C ASP A 72 -14.57 -4.20 -19.29
N LEU A 73 -14.28 -5.43 -19.69
CA LEU A 73 -13.01 -6.10 -19.45
C LEU A 73 -12.04 -6.00 -20.64
N GLY A 74 -12.34 -5.16 -21.64
CA GLY A 74 -11.58 -5.07 -22.89
C GLY A 74 -11.80 -6.28 -23.81
N LEU A 75 -12.94 -6.95 -23.65
CA LEU A 75 -13.40 -8.08 -24.45
C LEU A 75 -14.75 -7.70 -25.09
N ASP A 76 -15.04 -8.23 -26.27
CA ASP A 76 -16.36 -8.13 -26.90
C ASP A 76 -17.37 -8.91 -26.05
N ASN A 77 -17.93 -8.26 -25.03
CA ASN A 77 -18.91 -8.83 -24.14
C ASN A 77 -20.20 -8.00 -24.18
N ASP A 78 -21.33 -8.65 -24.44
CA ASP A 78 -22.69 -8.09 -24.31
C ASP A 78 -23.13 -7.99 -22.83
N GLU A 79 -22.21 -7.67 -21.92
CA GLU A 79 -22.53 -7.54 -20.51
C GLU A 79 -23.29 -6.23 -20.25
N SER A 80 -24.60 -6.36 -20.08
CA SER A 80 -25.49 -5.23 -19.80
C SER A 80 -25.39 -4.69 -18.36
N GLU A 81 -24.49 -5.25 -17.54
CA GLU A 81 -24.39 -4.94 -16.12
C GLU A 81 -23.66 -3.61 -15.86
N GLU A 82 -24.20 -2.80 -14.96
CA GLU A 82 -23.63 -1.50 -14.60
C GLU A 82 -22.33 -1.65 -13.77
N ALA A 83 -21.28 -0.96 -14.19
CA ALA A 83 -20.01 -0.97 -13.48
C ALA A 83 -20.06 -0.09 -12.23
N THR A 84 -19.33 -0.51 -11.18
CA THR A 84 -19.27 0.22 -9.91
C THR A 84 -17.86 0.62 -9.51
N TYR A 85 -16.86 -0.01 -10.12
CA TYR A 85 -15.45 0.29 -9.94
C TYR A 85 -14.70 0.35 -11.28
N ALA A 86 -13.58 1.05 -11.29
CA ALA A 86 -12.55 0.90 -12.30
C ALA A 86 -11.30 0.28 -11.65
N LEU A 87 -10.87 -0.88 -12.15
CA LEU A 87 -9.61 -1.51 -11.80
C LEU A 87 -8.53 -0.90 -12.68
N VAL A 88 -7.48 -0.33 -12.09
CA VAL A 88 -6.39 0.31 -12.84
C VAL A 88 -5.07 -0.36 -12.51
N ILE A 89 -4.31 -0.66 -13.55
CA ILE A 89 -2.97 -1.24 -13.44
C ILE A 89 -1.98 -0.23 -14.02
N MET A 90 -1.05 0.22 -13.18
CA MET A 90 0.02 1.15 -13.57
C MET A 90 1.36 0.45 -13.58
N LEU A 91 2.18 0.76 -14.58
CA LEU A 91 3.60 0.43 -14.62
C LEU A 91 4.39 1.56 -13.99
N VAL A 92 5.30 1.23 -13.06
CA VAL A 92 6.14 2.19 -12.35
C VAL A 92 7.60 1.85 -12.62
N CYS A 93 8.36 2.82 -13.14
CA CYS A 93 9.80 2.66 -13.30
C CYS A 93 10.49 2.82 -11.94
N LEU A 94 11.19 1.79 -11.46
CA LEU A 94 11.80 1.74 -10.13
C LEU A 94 13.12 2.52 -10.08
N ASN A 95 13.90 2.45 -11.14
CA ASN A 95 15.18 3.13 -11.29
C ASN A 95 15.11 4.36 -12.21
N GLY A 96 13.90 4.92 -12.38
CA GLY A 96 13.64 6.13 -13.15
C GLY A 96 12.50 6.96 -12.54
N HIS A 97 12.11 8.04 -13.22
CA HIS A 97 11.12 9.01 -12.71
C HIS A 97 9.85 9.06 -13.56
N PHE A 98 9.28 7.90 -13.89
CA PHE A 98 8.00 7.84 -14.59
C PHE A 98 7.12 6.68 -14.13
N LYS A 99 5.82 6.87 -14.32
CA LYS A 99 4.78 5.86 -14.15
C LYS A 99 3.67 6.13 -15.17
N THR A 100 3.01 5.09 -15.62
CA THR A 100 1.92 5.21 -16.60
C THR A 100 0.86 4.14 -16.37
N PRO A 101 -0.44 4.46 -16.49
CA PRO A 101 -1.47 3.43 -16.58
C PRO A 101 -1.21 2.60 -17.84
N ILE A 102 -1.21 1.27 -17.71
CA ILE A 102 -1.01 0.34 -18.83
C ILE A 102 -2.29 -0.42 -19.17
N SER A 103 -3.18 -0.58 -18.20
CA SER A 103 -4.51 -1.11 -18.44
C SER A 103 -5.51 -0.61 -17.41
N TYR A 104 -6.77 -0.61 -17.80
CA TYR A 104 -7.88 -0.37 -16.90
C TYR A 104 -9.11 -1.15 -17.33
N TYR A 105 -10.00 -1.47 -16.39
CA TYR A 105 -11.18 -2.28 -16.62
C TYR A 105 -12.36 -1.73 -15.81
N PHE A 106 -13.55 -1.68 -16.40
CA PHE A 106 -14.77 -1.34 -15.67
C PHE A 106 -15.40 -2.61 -15.11
N ILE A 107 -15.63 -2.65 -13.81
CA ILE A 107 -16.07 -3.86 -13.11
C ILE A 107 -17.18 -3.55 -12.12
N LYS A 108 -18.07 -4.50 -11.90
CA LYS A 108 -18.95 -4.50 -10.73
C LYS A 108 -18.29 -5.18 -9.54
N SER A 109 -17.73 -6.35 -9.78
CA SER A 109 -16.91 -7.09 -8.81
C SER A 109 -16.01 -8.08 -9.54
N LEU A 110 -14.90 -8.47 -8.93
CA LEU A 110 -14.03 -9.52 -9.47
C LEU A 110 -13.64 -10.50 -8.37
N THR A 111 -13.71 -11.79 -8.68
CA THR A 111 -13.17 -12.84 -7.81
C THR A 111 -11.64 -12.74 -7.75
N ALA A 112 -11.04 -13.23 -6.66
CA ALA A 112 -9.59 -13.27 -6.50
C ALA A 112 -8.89 -14.01 -7.66
N LYS A 113 -9.49 -15.10 -8.15
CA LYS A 113 -9.00 -15.86 -9.31
C LYS A 113 -9.08 -15.04 -10.61
N ALA A 114 -10.18 -14.32 -10.85
CA ALA A 114 -10.32 -13.46 -12.03
C ALA A 114 -9.28 -12.33 -12.02
N ARG A 115 -9.05 -11.68 -10.87
CA ARG A 115 -7.98 -10.67 -10.73
C ARG A 115 -6.60 -11.26 -11.04
N ALA A 116 -6.31 -12.46 -10.54
CA ALA A 116 -5.03 -13.11 -10.80
C ALA A 116 -4.83 -13.43 -12.30
N ASN A 117 -5.90 -13.81 -13.00
CA ASN A 117 -5.86 -14.03 -14.44
C ASN A 117 -5.56 -12.72 -15.21
N ILE A 118 -6.18 -11.60 -14.84
CA ILE A 118 -5.89 -10.29 -15.43
C ILE A 118 -4.41 -9.92 -15.24
N ILE A 119 -3.88 -10.10 -14.03
CA ILE A 119 -2.45 -9.81 -13.75
C ILE A 119 -1.53 -10.72 -14.56
N LYS A 120 -1.87 -12.01 -14.67
CA LYS A 120 -1.12 -12.96 -15.50
C LYS A 120 -1.10 -12.52 -16.97
N GLU A 121 -2.25 -12.13 -17.52
CA GLU A 121 -2.36 -11.64 -18.89
C GLU A 121 -1.53 -10.37 -19.10
N VAL A 122 -1.64 -9.39 -18.21
CA VAL A 122 -0.85 -8.15 -18.26
C VAL A 122 0.65 -8.45 -18.26
N LEU A 123 1.13 -9.33 -17.37
CA LEU A 123 2.54 -9.72 -17.33
C LEU A 123 3.00 -10.40 -18.63
N THR A 124 2.17 -11.29 -19.20
CA THR A 124 2.46 -11.91 -20.49
C THR A 124 2.53 -10.88 -21.63
N VAL A 125 1.58 -9.95 -21.68
CA VAL A 125 1.56 -8.91 -22.73
C VAL A 125 2.74 -7.94 -22.59
N LEU A 126 3.10 -7.55 -21.36
CA LEU A 126 4.30 -6.73 -21.09
C LEU A 126 5.57 -7.42 -21.60
N HIS A 127 5.75 -8.71 -21.28
CA HIS A 127 6.86 -9.50 -21.77
C HIS A 127 6.92 -9.54 -23.31
N ASN A 128 5.79 -9.79 -23.97
CA ASN A 128 5.71 -9.83 -25.43
C ASN A 128 6.04 -8.48 -26.09
N HIS A 129 5.87 -7.36 -25.37
CA HIS A 129 6.27 -6.02 -25.83
C HIS A 129 7.70 -5.63 -25.41
N GLY A 130 8.50 -6.56 -24.89
CA GLY A 130 9.88 -6.32 -24.49
C GLY A 130 10.05 -5.61 -23.14
N ILE A 131 9.00 -5.55 -22.33
CA ILE A 131 8.99 -5.01 -20.96
C ILE A 131 9.15 -6.18 -19.99
N CYS A 132 10.36 -6.73 -19.90
CA CYS A 132 10.60 -8.02 -19.24
C CYS A 132 11.06 -7.93 -17.78
N ASP A 133 11.56 -6.79 -17.33
CA ASP A 133 12.18 -6.60 -16.01
C ASP A 133 11.14 -6.10 -14.98
N ILE A 134 10.14 -6.93 -14.67
CA ILE A 134 9.14 -6.67 -13.64
C ILE A 134 9.61 -7.27 -12.31
N ARG A 135 9.86 -6.44 -11.31
CA ARG A 135 10.43 -6.83 -10.00
C ARG A 135 9.41 -6.94 -8.89
N SER A 136 8.28 -6.22 -8.98
CA SER A 136 7.31 -6.20 -7.89
C SER A 136 5.87 -5.94 -8.34
N ILE A 137 4.93 -6.35 -7.50
CA ILE A 137 3.51 -5.97 -7.57
C ILE A 137 3.10 -5.34 -6.24
N THR A 138 2.50 -4.15 -6.31
CA THR A 138 1.95 -3.42 -5.17
C THR A 138 0.44 -3.29 -5.27
N PHE A 139 -0.27 -3.53 -4.17
CA PHE A 139 -1.72 -3.43 -4.08
C PHE A 139 -2.15 -3.09 -2.64
N ASP A 140 -3.42 -2.73 -2.44
CA ASP A 140 -3.96 -2.36 -1.13
C ASP A 140 -4.24 -3.59 -0.21
N GLY A 141 -4.47 -3.36 1.08
CA GLY A 141 -4.68 -4.45 2.05
C GLY A 141 -6.02 -5.19 1.95
N ALA A 142 -6.75 -5.12 0.83
CA ALA A 142 -8.05 -5.78 0.70
C ALA A 142 -7.92 -7.32 0.72
N SER A 143 -8.86 -8.00 1.36
CA SER A 143 -8.85 -9.47 1.47
C SER A 143 -8.92 -10.18 0.12
N THR A 144 -9.58 -9.57 -0.86
CA THR A 144 -9.63 -10.07 -2.25
C THR A 144 -8.25 -10.03 -2.92
N ASN A 145 -7.45 -9.00 -2.66
CA ASN A 145 -6.09 -8.86 -3.19
C ASN A 145 -5.13 -9.83 -2.50
N LEU A 146 -5.26 -10.04 -1.18
CA LEU A 146 -4.51 -11.08 -0.49
C LEU A 146 -4.82 -12.49 -1.01
N ALA A 147 -6.09 -12.77 -1.34
CA ALA A 147 -6.48 -14.04 -1.95
C ALA A 147 -5.98 -14.20 -3.39
N MET A 148 -5.95 -13.09 -4.17
CA MET A 148 -5.40 -13.08 -5.53
C MET A 148 -3.94 -13.52 -5.54
N VAL A 149 -3.15 -13.10 -4.56
CA VAL A 149 -1.72 -13.43 -4.47
C VAL A 149 -1.49 -14.94 -4.36
N LYS A 150 -2.36 -15.66 -3.63
CA LYS A 150 -2.32 -17.12 -3.56
C LYS A 150 -2.53 -17.76 -4.93
N HIS A 151 -3.41 -17.20 -5.75
CA HIS A 151 -3.64 -17.67 -7.13
C HIS A 151 -2.49 -17.33 -8.08
N LEU A 152 -1.68 -16.30 -7.79
CA LEU A 152 -0.45 -16.00 -8.52
C LEU A 152 0.71 -16.94 -8.15
N GLY A 153 0.60 -17.67 -7.03
CA GLY A 153 1.60 -18.63 -6.56
C GLY A 153 2.45 -18.15 -5.38
N ALA A 154 2.16 -16.96 -4.83
CA ALA A 154 2.84 -16.43 -3.65
C ALA A 154 2.01 -16.64 -2.38
N ASN A 155 2.67 -16.74 -1.22
CA ASN A 155 2.00 -16.90 0.06
C ASN A 155 2.44 -15.83 1.07
N ILE A 156 1.61 -14.80 1.25
CA ILE A 156 1.84 -13.73 2.24
C ILE A 156 1.62 -14.21 3.68
N SER A 157 0.83 -15.27 3.87
CA SER A 157 0.55 -15.78 5.22
C SER A 157 1.69 -16.60 5.83
N ASP A 158 2.69 -16.98 5.03
CA ASP A 158 3.88 -17.68 5.51
C ASP A 158 5.00 -16.67 5.78
N VAL A 159 5.07 -16.22 7.04
CA VAL A 159 6.03 -15.18 7.50
C VAL A 159 7.47 -15.69 7.62
N GLU A 160 7.72 -16.97 7.36
CA GLU A 160 9.06 -17.56 7.29
C GLU A 160 9.60 -17.59 5.86
N LYS A 161 8.79 -17.25 4.86
CA LYS A 161 9.18 -17.27 3.45
C LYS A 161 9.00 -15.91 2.80
N ASP A 162 9.87 -15.63 1.83
CA ASP A 162 9.71 -14.47 0.98
C ASP A 162 8.40 -14.57 0.20
N SER A 163 7.63 -13.47 0.23
CA SER A 163 6.38 -13.35 -0.51
C SER A 163 6.67 -13.07 -1.98
N VAL A 164 7.06 -14.11 -2.72
CA VAL A 164 7.44 -14.04 -4.14
C VAL A 164 6.69 -15.09 -4.96
N PHE A 165 6.54 -14.83 -6.26
CA PHE A 165 6.13 -15.83 -7.24
C PHE A 165 6.97 -15.71 -8.52
N GLU A 166 7.07 -16.78 -9.29
CA GLU A 166 7.78 -16.75 -10.57
C GLU A 166 6.94 -16.08 -11.66
N HIS A 167 7.57 -15.17 -12.41
CA HIS A 167 6.98 -14.62 -13.61
C HIS A 167 6.62 -15.75 -14.59
N PHE A 168 5.38 -15.76 -15.09
CA PHE A 168 4.81 -16.86 -15.86
C PHE A 168 5.62 -17.23 -17.13
N VAL A 169 6.22 -16.22 -17.77
CA VAL A 169 7.11 -16.37 -18.95
C VAL A 169 8.60 -16.44 -18.59
N THR A 170 9.19 -15.38 -18.02
CA THR A 170 10.64 -15.27 -17.78
C THR A 170 11.18 -16.12 -16.62
N LYS A 171 10.31 -16.61 -15.73
CA LYS A 171 10.68 -17.30 -14.47
C LYS A 171 11.47 -16.45 -13.48
N GLU A 172 11.67 -15.15 -13.74
CA GLU A 172 12.23 -14.24 -12.74
C GLU A 172 11.27 -14.07 -11.57
N LEU A 173 11.80 -13.93 -10.36
CA LEU A 173 10.99 -13.74 -9.15
C LEU A 173 10.39 -12.33 -9.11
N ILE A 174 9.09 -12.26 -8.83
CA ILE A 174 8.34 -11.04 -8.62
C ILE A 174 7.97 -10.95 -7.13
N VAL A 175 8.36 -9.85 -6.49
CA VAL A 175 8.10 -9.58 -5.08
C VAL A 175 6.70 -8.99 -4.88
N ILE A 176 5.96 -9.52 -3.92
CA ILE A 176 4.68 -8.99 -3.51
C ILE A 176 4.88 -7.94 -2.41
N VAL A 177 4.37 -6.73 -2.64
CA VAL A 177 4.55 -5.60 -1.73
C VAL A 177 3.19 -4.98 -1.38
N PRO A 178 2.56 -5.33 -0.25
CA PRO A 178 1.37 -4.63 0.22
C PRO A 178 1.67 -3.13 0.41
N ASP A 179 0.70 -2.25 0.11
CA ASP A 179 0.87 -0.81 0.32
C ASP A 179 1.10 -0.50 1.81
N ALA A 180 2.32 -0.06 2.14
CA ALA A 180 2.73 0.31 3.50
C ALA A 180 1.82 1.39 4.11
N CYS A 181 1.29 2.32 3.32
CA CYS A 181 0.35 3.35 3.80
C CYS A 181 -0.96 2.70 4.24
N HIS A 182 -1.43 1.69 3.51
CA HIS A 182 -2.60 0.91 3.87
C HIS A 182 -2.34 0.07 5.12
N MET A 183 -1.21 -0.63 5.19
CA MET A 183 -0.83 -1.45 6.34
C MET A 183 -0.76 -0.63 7.64
N LEU A 184 -0.14 0.56 7.58
CA LEU A 184 -0.07 1.47 8.74
C LEU A 184 -1.46 1.89 9.23
N LYS A 185 -2.39 2.18 8.31
CA LYS A 185 -3.78 2.51 8.67
C LYS A 185 -4.45 1.33 9.39
N LEU A 186 -4.24 0.10 8.92
CA LEU A 186 -4.77 -1.11 9.54
C LEU A 186 -4.13 -1.38 10.91
N ALA A 187 -2.82 -1.20 11.07
CA ALA A 187 -2.13 -1.33 12.36
C ALA A 187 -2.69 -0.34 13.40
N ARG A 188 -2.90 0.93 13.01
CA ARG A 188 -3.55 1.94 13.86
C ARG A 188 -5.00 1.58 14.20
N ASN A 189 -5.76 1.02 13.25
CA ASN A 189 -7.12 0.55 13.53
C ASN A 189 -7.11 -0.64 14.50
N THR A 190 -6.17 -1.57 14.32
CA THR A 190 -6.02 -2.77 15.17
C THR A 190 -5.71 -2.37 16.60
N LEU A 191 -4.78 -1.43 16.80
CA LEU A 191 -4.46 -0.91 18.14
C LEU A 191 -5.67 -0.21 18.79
N ALA A 192 -6.47 0.53 18.01
CA ALA A 192 -7.62 1.26 18.52
C ALA A 192 -8.81 0.36 18.88
N GLU A 193 -8.94 -0.80 18.23
CA GLU A 193 -10.10 -1.69 18.35
C GLU A 193 -9.83 -2.90 19.25
N TYR A 194 -8.58 -3.37 19.30
CA TYR A 194 -8.22 -4.61 19.97
C TYR A 194 -7.07 -4.43 20.97
N ASN A 195 -7.05 -5.30 21.98
CA ASN A 195 -5.94 -5.39 22.91
C ASN A 195 -4.81 -6.23 22.28
N ILE A 196 -3.71 -5.57 21.97
CA ILE A 196 -2.47 -6.21 21.54
C ILE A 196 -1.59 -6.44 22.77
N VAL A 197 -0.86 -7.54 22.80
CA VAL A 197 0.04 -7.93 23.87
C VAL A 197 1.41 -8.19 23.28
N ASP A 198 2.47 -7.70 23.94
CA ASP A 198 3.84 -8.01 23.54
C ASP A 198 4.29 -9.40 24.02
N ASN A 199 5.54 -9.75 23.73
CA ASN A 199 6.15 -11.02 24.12
C ASN A 199 6.31 -11.20 25.64
N GLU A 200 6.42 -10.10 26.38
CA GLU A 200 6.55 -10.06 27.84
C GLU A 200 5.18 -10.14 28.54
N GLY A 201 4.08 -10.11 27.77
CA GLY A 201 2.73 -10.19 28.30
C GLY A 201 2.12 -8.83 28.67
N ASN A 202 2.81 -7.73 28.36
CA ASN A 202 2.34 -6.38 28.60
C ASN A 202 1.31 -5.97 27.54
N VAL A 203 0.25 -5.29 27.98
CA VAL A 203 -0.84 -4.86 27.10
C VAL A 203 -0.51 -3.52 26.46
N ILE A 204 -0.57 -3.47 25.13
CA ILE A 204 -0.40 -2.28 24.31
C ILE A 204 -1.79 -1.64 24.14
N LYS A 205 -1.97 -0.40 24.61
CA LYS A 205 -3.30 0.21 24.75
C LYS A 205 -3.41 1.54 24.02
N TRP A 206 -4.43 1.65 23.16
CA TRP A 206 -4.82 2.93 22.57
C TRP A 206 -5.22 3.99 23.60
N SER A 207 -5.74 3.56 24.76
CA SER A 207 -6.15 4.47 25.84
C SER A 207 -5.02 5.38 26.32
N TYR A 208 -3.75 4.97 26.24
CA TYR A 208 -2.63 5.84 26.59
C TYR A 208 -2.48 7.01 25.62
N LEU A 209 -2.79 6.83 24.33
CA LEU A 209 -2.78 7.92 23.34
C LEU A 209 -3.94 8.88 23.60
N ILE A 210 -5.11 8.36 24.02
CA ILE A 210 -6.26 9.18 24.44
C ILE A 210 -5.85 10.06 25.62
N LYS A 211 -5.34 9.44 26.70
CA LYS A 211 -4.88 10.14 27.90
C LYS A 211 -3.79 11.16 27.60
N LEU A 212 -2.83 10.82 26.73
CA LEU A 212 -1.79 11.76 26.30
C LEU A 212 -2.42 13.02 25.71
N VAL A 213 -3.37 12.88 24.77
CA VAL A 213 -4.03 14.04 24.16
C VAL A 213 -4.83 14.84 25.18
N GLU A 214 -5.56 14.18 26.08
CA GLU A 214 -6.34 14.85 27.14
C GLU A 214 -5.43 15.67 28.07
N ARG A 215 -4.32 15.08 28.54
CA ARG A 215 -3.35 15.78 29.39
C ARG A 215 -2.67 16.94 28.68
N GLN A 216 -2.40 16.81 27.37
CA GLN A 216 -1.84 17.92 26.58
C GLN A 216 -2.82 19.10 26.48
N GLU A 217 -4.11 18.81 26.35
CA GLU A 217 -5.15 19.83 26.27
C GLU A 217 -5.42 20.49 27.63
N GLU A 218 -5.44 19.71 28.72
CA GLU A 218 -5.60 20.20 30.09
C GLU A 218 -4.43 21.09 30.54
N SER A 219 -3.20 20.61 30.39
CA SER A 219 -1.98 21.31 30.84
C SER A 219 -1.52 22.42 29.89
N ARG A 220 -2.04 22.43 28.66
CA ARG A 220 -1.55 23.22 27.52
C ARG A 220 -0.10 22.94 27.10
N LEU A 221 0.57 21.97 27.72
CA LEU A 221 1.90 21.50 27.35
C LEU A 221 1.80 20.34 26.36
N HIS A 222 2.55 20.41 25.25
CA HIS A 222 2.41 19.46 24.13
C HIS A 222 3.71 18.70 23.83
N PRO A 223 4.13 17.74 24.68
CA PRO A 223 5.29 16.88 24.43
C PRO A 223 5.22 16.17 23.07
N ALA A 224 4.04 15.72 22.63
CA ALA A 224 3.79 15.24 21.27
C ALA A 224 3.08 16.32 20.44
N THR A 225 3.87 17.20 19.82
CA THR A 225 3.38 18.41 19.14
C THR A 225 2.43 18.19 17.97
N LYS A 226 2.34 16.99 17.39
CA LYS A 226 1.50 16.70 16.21
C LYS A 226 0.17 16.00 16.53
N ILE A 227 0.16 15.09 17.52
CA ILE A 227 -1.05 14.33 17.88
C ILE A 227 -2.06 15.26 18.56
N ARG A 228 -3.34 15.16 18.19
CA ARG A 228 -4.45 16.02 18.61
C ARG A 228 -5.73 15.22 18.71
N ARG A 229 -6.81 15.77 19.27
CA ARG A 229 -8.13 15.12 19.37
C ARG A 229 -8.61 14.45 18.07
N ARG A 230 -8.36 15.06 16.92
CA ARG A 230 -8.65 14.51 15.58
C ARG A 230 -7.98 13.14 15.31
N HIS A 231 -6.80 12.89 15.86
CA HIS A 231 -6.08 11.62 15.71
C HIS A 231 -6.71 10.50 16.53
N ILE A 232 -7.31 10.85 17.66
CA ILE A 232 -8.01 9.90 18.54
C ILE A 232 -9.40 9.61 17.98
N ASN A 233 -10.08 10.66 17.51
CA ASN A 233 -11.43 10.59 16.93
C ASN A 233 -11.38 10.40 15.41
N PHE A 234 -10.54 9.46 14.95
CA PHE A 234 -10.24 9.27 13.52
C PHE A 234 -11.32 8.47 12.75
N GLN A 235 -12.41 8.03 13.38
CA GLN A 235 -13.36 7.06 12.82
C GLN A 235 -13.97 7.52 11.49
N LYS A 236 -14.35 8.81 11.37
CA LYS A 236 -14.84 9.40 10.12
C LYS A 236 -13.74 9.68 9.08
N GLU A 237 -12.47 9.56 9.49
CA GLU A 237 -11.29 9.85 8.68
C GLU A 237 -10.31 8.67 8.65
N LYS A 238 -10.83 7.44 8.77
CA LYS A 238 -10.05 6.19 8.86
C LYS A 238 -9.04 6.03 7.72
N MET A 239 -9.35 6.59 6.55
CA MET A 239 -8.48 6.54 5.36
C MET A 239 -7.33 7.56 5.37
N LYS A 240 -7.28 8.52 6.29
CA LYS A 240 -6.20 9.52 6.34
C LYS A 240 -4.92 8.94 6.94
N VAL A 241 -3.98 8.59 6.06
CA VAL A 241 -2.64 8.07 6.41
C VAL A 241 -1.89 9.02 7.34
N LYS A 242 -2.00 10.34 7.13
CA LYS A 242 -1.38 11.37 7.99
C LYS A 242 -1.74 11.20 9.46
N LEU A 243 -3.01 10.90 9.77
CA LEU A 243 -3.44 10.70 11.16
C LEU A 243 -2.84 9.42 11.75
N ALA A 244 -2.73 8.35 10.96
CA ALA A 244 -2.11 7.10 11.41
C ALA A 244 -0.60 7.29 11.69
N ALA A 245 0.13 7.87 10.74
CA ALA A 245 1.57 8.11 10.85
C ALA A 245 1.92 9.07 12.00
N GLN A 246 1.10 10.08 12.26
CA GLN A 246 1.33 11.00 13.37
C GLN A 246 0.96 10.40 14.73
N ALA A 247 0.02 9.45 14.80
CA ALA A 247 -0.35 8.76 16.03
C ALA A 247 0.68 7.69 16.43
N LEU A 248 1.28 7.00 15.45
CA LEU A 248 2.25 5.91 15.67
C LEU A 248 3.69 6.37 15.41
N SER A 249 4.05 7.57 15.88
CA SER A 249 5.38 8.16 15.64
C SER A 249 6.33 8.00 16.84
N ASN A 250 7.63 8.16 16.59
CA ASN A 250 8.65 8.21 17.65
C ASN A 250 8.37 9.33 18.67
N SER A 251 7.91 10.50 18.21
CA SER A 251 7.60 11.62 19.12
C SER A 251 6.46 11.29 20.08
N VAL A 252 5.46 10.50 19.65
CA VAL A 252 4.41 10.02 20.55
C VAL A 252 5.00 9.02 21.52
N ALA A 253 5.84 8.10 21.05
CA ALA A 253 6.50 7.13 21.92
C ALA A 253 7.34 7.78 23.03
N ASP A 254 8.13 8.79 22.70
CA ASP A 254 8.96 9.51 23.66
C ASP A 254 8.11 10.34 24.64
N ALA A 255 7.04 10.99 24.13
CA ALA A 255 6.09 11.69 24.98
C ALA A 255 5.41 10.76 25.99
N LEU A 256 5.04 9.55 25.58
CA LEU A 256 4.46 8.56 26.50
C LEU A 256 5.42 8.20 27.64
N LEU A 257 6.71 8.00 27.35
CA LEU A 257 7.72 7.73 28.38
C LEU A 257 7.94 8.94 29.29
N PHE A 258 7.99 10.15 28.73
CA PHE A 258 8.07 11.38 29.52
C PHE A 258 6.89 11.53 30.50
N MET A 259 5.67 11.22 30.05
CA MET A 259 4.47 11.29 30.88
C MET A 259 4.50 10.27 32.03
N LYS A 260 5.13 9.09 31.83
CA LYS A 260 5.31 8.09 32.88
C LYS A 260 6.11 8.64 34.08
N GLU A 261 7.18 9.37 33.81
CA GLU A 261 8.03 9.97 34.85
C GLU A 261 7.32 11.10 35.61
N THR A 262 6.29 11.69 35.01
CA THR A 262 5.60 12.87 35.56
C THR A 262 4.25 12.51 36.20
N ILE A 263 3.54 11.48 35.71
CA ILE A 263 2.15 11.18 36.06
C ILE A 263 1.92 9.67 36.21
N LYS A 264 1.34 9.26 37.35
CA LYS A 264 1.04 7.84 37.68
C LYS A 264 0.09 7.15 36.70
N ASP A 265 -0.73 7.88 35.96
CA ASP A 265 -1.71 7.33 35.00
C ASP A 265 -1.09 6.62 33.79
N PHE A 266 0.23 6.76 33.62
CA PHE A 266 1.03 6.20 32.52
C PHE A 266 1.92 5.02 32.96
N VAL A 267 1.67 4.44 34.14
CA VAL A 267 2.35 3.19 34.56
C VAL A 267 2.04 2.06 33.57
N GLY A 268 3.06 1.38 33.05
CA GLY A 268 2.91 0.31 32.07
C GLY A 268 2.74 0.78 30.61
N VAL A 269 3.11 2.03 30.31
CA VAL A 269 3.05 2.60 28.96
C VAL A 269 4.20 2.14 28.05
N GLU A 270 5.24 1.53 28.60
CA GLU A 270 6.47 1.12 27.93
C GLU A 270 6.21 0.25 26.71
N ALA A 271 5.30 -0.72 26.84
CA ALA A 271 4.91 -1.58 25.73
C ALA A 271 4.23 -0.79 24.59
N THR A 272 3.42 0.23 24.93
CA THR A 272 2.78 1.11 23.94
C THR A 272 3.79 2.05 23.27
N SER A 273 4.74 2.59 24.05
CA SER A 273 5.85 3.38 23.50
C SER A 273 6.73 2.54 22.55
N LYS A 274 7.13 1.34 22.97
CA LYS A 274 7.90 0.38 22.15
C LYS A 274 7.17 0.05 20.86
N PHE A 275 5.86 -0.20 20.93
CA PHE A 275 5.03 -0.43 19.76
C PHE A 275 5.03 0.75 18.78
N CYS A 276 4.82 1.98 19.27
CA CYS A 276 4.88 3.18 18.44
C CYS A 276 6.25 3.34 17.74
N LYS A 277 7.36 3.05 18.43
CA LYS A 277 8.71 3.08 17.82
C LYS A 277 8.87 2.00 16.75
N LYS A 278 8.42 0.77 17.03
CA LYS A 278 8.58 -0.38 16.13
C LYS A 278 7.69 -0.30 14.89
N ILE A 279 6.47 0.21 14.98
CA ILE A 279 5.61 0.37 13.81
C ILE A 279 5.99 1.56 12.93
N ASN A 280 6.81 2.47 13.46
CA ASN A 280 7.40 3.56 12.68
C ASN A 280 8.44 3.08 11.65
N ILE A 281 8.63 1.77 11.45
CA ILE A 281 9.29 1.17 10.26
C ILE A 281 8.65 1.65 8.95
N PHE A 282 7.41 2.14 8.98
CA PHE A 282 6.79 2.85 7.87
C PHE A 282 7.69 3.95 7.27
N ASN A 283 8.48 4.64 8.09
CA ASN A 283 9.42 5.66 7.61
C ASN A 283 10.53 5.08 6.71
N PHE A 284 11.00 3.87 7.03
CA PHE A 284 11.95 3.13 6.23
C PHE A 284 11.34 2.72 4.89
N LEU A 285 10.11 2.19 4.92
CA LEU A 285 9.33 1.81 3.73
C LEU A 285 8.93 2.99 2.84
N ASN A 286 9.12 4.24 3.32
CA ASN A 286 8.82 5.47 2.59
C ASN A 286 10.05 6.40 2.51
N SER A 287 11.26 5.82 2.51
CA SER A 287 12.50 6.56 2.29
C SER A 287 12.56 7.12 0.86
N ARG A 288 13.14 8.32 0.70
CA ARG A 288 13.17 9.01 -0.60
C ARG A 288 14.51 9.64 -0.95
N THR A 289 15.35 9.93 0.03
CA THR A 289 16.54 10.77 -0.18
C THR A 289 17.72 10.29 0.67
N LYS A 290 18.92 10.37 0.09
CA LYS A 290 20.20 10.09 0.78
C LYS A 290 20.49 11.03 1.95
N PHE A 291 19.98 12.27 1.90
CA PHE A 291 20.33 13.36 2.82
C PHE A 291 19.36 13.55 4.00
N LEU A 292 18.57 12.54 4.34
CA LEU A 292 17.64 12.62 5.47
C LEU A 292 18.38 12.50 6.81
N LYS A 293 17.96 13.29 7.80
CA LYS A 293 18.58 13.37 9.12
C LYS A 293 18.41 12.11 9.97
N SER A 294 17.37 11.32 9.71
CA SER A 294 17.12 10.05 10.42
C SER A 294 17.69 8.89 9.61
N ASP A 295 18.52 8.05 10.24
CA ASP A 295 19.13 6.88 9.58
C ASP A 295 18.08 5.93 9.01
N SER A 296 16.97 5.72 9.73
CA SER A 296 15.82 4.92 9.28
C SER A 296 15.09 5.46 8.04
N GLN A 297 15.39 6.69 7.60
CA GLN A 297 14.75 7.35 6.45
C GLN A 297 15.72 7.56 5.28
N LYS A 298 16.98 7.16 5.42
CA LYS A 298 17.96 7.24 4.34
C LYS A 298 17.62 6.22 3.27
N SER A 299 17.92 6.55 2.01
CA SER A 299 17.80 5.59 0.92
C SER A 299 18.76 4.41 1.13
N ILE A 300 18.34 3.22 0.69
CA ILE A 300 19.19 2.03 0.70
C ILE A 300 20.35 2.22 -0.29
N THR A 301 21.56 1.93 0.17
CA THR A 301 22.81 1.94 -0.60
C THR A 301 23.57 0.65 -0.34
N LYS A 302 24.61 0.38 -1.13
CA LYS A 302 25.43 -0.84 -0.95
C LYS A 302 26.15 -0.84 0.41
N GLU A 303 26.47 0.34 0.91
CA GLU A 303 27.21 0.53 2.15
C GLU A 303 26.33 0.29 3.39
N ASN A 304 25.05 0.68 3.35
CA ASN A 304 24.13 0.54 4.48
C ASN A 304 23.23 -0.71 4.41
N LEU A 305 23.30 -1.50 3.34
CA LEU A 305 22.39 -2.62 3.11
C LEU A 305 22.33 -3.60 4.29
N LYS A 306 23.50 -4.05 4.80
CA LYS A 306 23.58 -4.99 5.92
C LYS A 306 22.98 -4.44 7.22
N GLU A 307 23.20 -3.15 7.47
CA GLU A 307 22.63 -2.47 8.64
C GLU A 307 21.10 -2.42 8.52
N MET A 308 20.59 -2.06 7.32
CA MET A 308 19.16 -2.00 7.05
C MET A 308 18.49 -3.36 7.13
N GLU A 309 19.14 -4.44 6.68
CA GLU A 309 18.67 -5.82 6.85
C GLU A 309 18.54 -6.20 8.33
N GLY A 310 19.52 -5.82 9.15
CA GLY A 310 19.46 -6.04 10.60
C GLY A 310 18.29 -5.30 11.25
N ILE A 311 18.08 -4.04 10.88
CA ILE A 311 16.93 -3.24 11.34
C ILE A 311 15.62 -3.94 10.93
N VAL A 312 15.45 -4.28 9.65
CA VAL A 312 14.23 -4.92 9.15
C VAL A 312 13.96 -6.23 9.89
N THR A 313 14.99 -7.06 10.13
CA THR A 313 14.87 -8.31 10.87
C THR A 313 14.35 -8.08 12.29
N GLU A 314 14.89 -7.09 13.00
CA GLU A 314 14.44 -6.73 14.35
C GLU A 314 12.96 -6.29 14.39
N HIS A 315 12.50 -5.61 13.34
CA HIS A 315 11.09 -5.23 13.20
C HIS A 315 10.19 -6.43 12.88
N ILE A 316 10.64 -7.36 12.03
CA ILE A 316 9.93 -8.61 11.73
C ILE A 316 9.78 -9.43 13.00
N ASP A 317 10.85 -9.64 13.76
CA ASP A 317 10.85 -10.42 15.00
C ASP A 317 9.91 -9.80 16.04
N TYR A 318 9.92 -8.47 16.16
CA TYR A 318 8.99 -7.77 17.03
C TYR A 318 7.53 -8.05 16.64
N ILE A 319 7.18 -7.93 15.35
CA ILE A 319 5.81 -8.19 14.87
C ILE A 319 5.41 -9.65 15.09
N LYS A 320 6.30 -10.62 14.80
CA LYS A 320 6.07 -12.06 15.07
C LYS A 320 5.78 -12.34 16.55
N SER A 321 6.37 -11.55 17.43
CA SER A 321 6.21 -11.69 18.88
C SER A 321 4.87 -11.18 19.42
N LEU A 322 4.16 -10.34 18.67
CA LEU A 322 2.89 -9.75 19.09
C LEU A 322 1.75 -10.76 19.12
N LYS A 323 0.88 -10.61 20.11
CA LYS A 323 -0.34 -11.41 20.28
C LYS A 323 -1.55 -10.50 20.35
N ILE A 324 -2.72 -11.01 20.00
CA ILE A 324 -4.00 -10.32 20.12
C ILE A 324 -4.91 -11.12 21.03
N ILE A 325 -5.71 -10.41 21.85
CA ILE A 325 -6.74 -11.02 22.69
C ILE A 325 -8.02 -11.11 21.85
N GLU A 326 -8.39 -12.32 21.42
CA GLU A 326 -9.57 -12.52 20.57
C GLU A 326 -10.87 -12.43 21.37
N ASN A 327 -10.94 -13.06 22.54
CA ASN A 327 -12.11 -12.95 23.42
C ASN A 327 -11.68 -12.36 24.78
N PRO A 328 -12.18 -11.17 25.15
CA PRO A 328 -11.89 -10.56 26.45
C PRO A 328 -12.27 -11.45 27.64
N MET A 329 -13.25 -12.35 27.47
CA MET A 329 -13.73 -13.23 28.54
C MET A 329 -12.84 -14.46 28.74
N SER A 330 -12.27 -15.04 27.67
CA SER A 330 -11.36 -16.19 27.79
C SER A 330 -9.90 -15.78 27.98
N ASN A 331 -9.57 -14.50 27.74
CA ASN A 331 -8.22 -13.95 27.74
C ASN A 331 -7.23 -14.75 26.86
N GLU A 332 -7.76 -15.45 25.86
CA GLU A 332 -6.98 -16.27 24.94
C GLU A 332 -6.11 -15.37 24.05
N ARG A 333 -4.80 -15.63 24.06
CA ARG A 333 -3.80 -14.87 23.33
C ARG A 333 -3.34 -15.67 22.13
N ILE A 334 -3.68 -15.20 20.94
CA ILE A 334 -3.21 -15.81 19.69
C ILE A 334 -2.14 -14.92 19.04
N PRO A 335 -1.15 -15.49 18.32
CA PRO A 335 -0.21 -14.69 17.53
C PRO A 335 -0.95 -13.76 16.57
N ILE A 336 -0.53 -12.49 16.48
CA ILE A 336 -1.24 -11.47 15.71
C ILE A 336 -1.36 -11.83 14.22
N LEU A 337 -0.33 -12.51 13.69
CA LEU A 337 -0.23 -12.96 12.30
C LEU A 337 -1.12 -14.18 12.00
N LYS A 338 -1.61 -14.87 13.04
CA LYS A 338 -2.56 -16.00 12.92
C LYS A 338 -4.01 -15.57 13.21
N SER A 339 -4.23 -14.30 13.52
CA SER A 339 -5.56 -13.79 13.81
C SER A 339 -6.46 -13.85 12.59
N LYS A 340 -7.73 -14.24 12.78
CA LYS A 340 -8.73 -14.17 11.70
C LYS A 340 -9.25 -12.75 11.46
N ARG A 341 -8.88 -11.81 12.34
CA ARG A 341 -9.27 -10.40 12.23
C ARG A 341 -8.47 -9.71 11.14
N ARG A 342 -9.04 -8.64 10.58
CA ARG A 342 -8.33 -7.76 9.63
C ARG A 342 -7.33 -6.90 10.40
N THR A 343 -6.17 -7.47 10.67
CA THR A 343 -5.05 -6.78 11.28
C THR A 343 -4.18 -6.14 10.18
N GLY A 344 -3.28 -5.22 10.55
CA GLY A 344 -2.38 -4.55 9.61
C GLY A 344 -0.95 -5.10 9.59
N PHE A 345 -0.77 -6.37 9.98
CA PHE A 345 0.53 -6.99 10.25
C PHE A 345 0.74 -8.22 9.39
#